data_AF-A0A8K0KS94-F1
#
_entry.id   AF-A0A8K0KS94-F1
#
_cell.length_a   1.000
_cell.length_b   1.000
_cell.length_c   1.000
_cell.angle_alpha   90.00
_cell.angle_beta   90.00
_cell.angle_gamma   90.00
#
_symmetry.space_group_name_H-M   'P 1'
#
loop_
_entity.id
_entity.type
_entity.pdbx_description
1 polymer ?
#
loop_
_entity_poly.entity_id
_entity_poly.type
_entity_poly.pdbx_seq_one_letter_code
_entity_poly.pdbx_strand_id
1 'polypeptide(L)'
;MPSSAISCGGGGGSILFCSVGILLRRLQTNPNLIGASHVILDEAHQRDVGTDVLATLLRRALAANPSLRLIVMSATLDAPLFAAFFGNAPTVRVPGFTYPVKEYFLEDLENEVLHMRYCNGLHLSACEEESGGAIDFERLKLASERPNPVIDCEQVARVVRWVDSSRPPGGAVLVFLPGWAEIKAVASILEKSPVS
;
A
#
# COMPACT_ATOMS: atom_id res chain seq x y z
N MET A 1 -28.23 33.69 -2.01
CA MET A 1 -27.16 32.90 -2.66
C MET A 1 -26.84 31.73 -1.75
N PRO A 2 -26.74 30.50 -2.26
CA PRO A 2 -27.03 29.31 -1.46
C PRO A 2 -25.95 29.06 -0.41
N SER A 3 -26.40 29.00 0.84
CA SER A 3 -25.65 28.63 2.02
C SER A 3 -25.18 27.17 1.91
N SER A 4 -23.87 26.97 1.78
CA SER A 4 -23.19 25.75 2.23
C SER A 4 -22.08 26.09 3.23
N ALA A 5 -22.33 27.12 4.05
CA ALA A 5 -21.65 27.29 5.31
C ALA A 5 -22.19 26.22 6.26
N ILE A 6 -21.41 25.18 6.51
CA ILE A 6 -21.56 24.44 7.77
C ILE A 6 -21.16 25.44 8.86
N SER A 7 -22.15 26.19 9.32
CA SER A 7 -22.09 26.96 10.54
C SER A 7 -21.97 25.95 11.68
N CYS A 8 -20.76 25.70 12.16
CA CYS A 8 -20.57 25.20 13.52
C CYS A 8 -20.71 26.39 14.48
N GLY A 9 -21.93 26.93 14.57
CA GLY A 9 -22.32 27.80 15.67
C GLY A 9 -22.44 26.96 16.94
N GLY A 10 -21.65 27.31 17.96
CA GLY A 10 -21.88 26.97 19.36
C GLY A 10 -21.99 25.48 19.73
N GLY A 11 -20.87 24.88 20.13
CA GLY A 11 -20.83 23.66 20.94
C GLY A 11 -20.77 22.34 20.16
N GLY A 12 -19.58 21.75 20.06
CA GLY A 12 -19.44 20.34 19.64
C GLY A 12 -18.09 20.03 18.99
N GLY A 13 -17.34 19.08 19.56
CA GLY A 13 -16.17 18.50 18.92
C GLY A 13 -16.62 17.50 17.85
N SER A 14 -16.28 17.77 16.59
CA SER A 14 -16.54 16.87 15.47
C SER A 14 -15.24 16.53 14.74
N ILE A 15 -15.20 15.35 14.13
CA ILE A 15 -14.08 14.90 13.30
C ILE A 15 -14.62 14.71 11.89
N LEU A 16 -13.93 15.29 10.91
CA LEU A 16 -14.25 15.14 9.50
C LEU A 16 -13.06 14.48 8.79
N PHE A 17 -13.28 13.28 8.28
CA PHE A 17 -12.37 12.64 7.33
C PHE A 17 -12.68 13.15 5.93
N CYS A 18 -11.65 13.58 5.20
CA CYS A 18 -11.80 13.99 3.81
C CYS A 18 -10.51 13.69 3.04
N SER A 19 -10.63 13.48 1.73
CA SER A 19 -9.47 13.32 0.88
C SER A 19 -8.74 14.66 0.68
N VAL A 20 -7.46 14.57 0.31
CA VAL A 20 -6.61 15.71 -0.03
C VAL A 20 -7.31 16.65 -1.02
N GLY A 21 -7.94 16.12 -2.07
CA GLY A 21 -8.65 16.91 -3.07
C GLY A 21 -9.81 17.74 -2.52
N ILE A 22 -10.56 17.20 -1.54
CA ILE A 22 -11.66 17.95 -0.89
C ILE A 22 -11.11 19.09 -0.04
N LEU A 23 -10.02 18.86 0.70
CA LEU A 23 -9.40 19.91 1.51
C LEU A 23 -8.76 20.99 0.64
N LEU A 24 -8.09 20.62 -0.45
CA LEU A 24 -7.57 21.56 -1.45
C LEU A 24 -8.69 22.45 -2.02
N ARG A 25 -9.84 21.87 -2.35
CA ARG A 25 -11.01 22.63 -2.82
C ARG A 25 -11.54 23.58 -1.76
N ARG A 26 -11.55 23.20 -0.48
CA ARG A 26 -11.96 24.09 0.62
C ARG A 26 -10.99 25.25 0.82
N LEU A 27 -9.69 25.02 0.66
CA LEU A 27 -8.68 26.08 0.76
C LEU A 27 -8.82 27.17 -0.32
N GLN A 28 -9.48 26.87 -1.44
CA GLN A 28 -9.77 27.88 -2.47
C GLN A 28 -10.79 28.93 -2.00
N THR A 29 -11.78 28.54 -1.19
CA THR A 29 -12.83 29.44 -0.69
C THR A 29 -12.59 29.90 0.74
N ASN A 30 -11.86 29.11 1.54
CA ASN A 30 -11.50 29.39 2.92
C ASN A 30 -10.00 29.13 3.14
N PRO A 31 -9.10 29.99 2.63
CA PRO A 31 -7.65 29.76 2.65
C PRO A 31 -7.04 29.75 4.05
N ASN A 32 -7.72 30.35 5.02
CA ASN A 32 -7.27 30.43 6.42
C ASN A 32 -7.93 29.35 7.30
N LEU A 33 -8.74 28.47 6.69
CA LEU A 33 -9.48 27.40 7.37
C LEU A 33 -10.26 27.88 8.60
N ILE A 34 -10.90 29.05 8.51
CA ILE A 34 -11.75 29.59 9.58
C ILE A 34 -12.87 28.59 9.88
N GLY A 35 -13.05 28.28 11.16
CA GLY A 35 -13.99 27.26 11.63
C GLY A 35 -13.38 25.88 11.87
N ALA A 36 -12.14 25.64 11.45
CA ALA A 36 -11.37 24.46 11.84
C ALA A 36 -10.38 24.81 12.96
N SER A 37 -10.32 23.97 13.99
CA SER A 37 -9.34 24.11 15.07
C SER A 37 -8.05 23.32 14.80
N HIS A 38 -8.19 22.13 14.20
CA HIS A 38 -7.09 21.21 13.92
C HIS A 38 -7.21 20.66 12.51
N VAL A 39 -6.07 20.48 11.86
CA VAL A 39 -5.92 19.69 10.63
C VAL A 39 -4.95 18.55 10.92
N ILE A 40 -5.31 17.34 10.48
CA ILE A 40 -4.44 16.17 10.56
C ILE A 40 -4.13 15.76 9.11
N LEU A 41 -2.85 15.81 8.74
CA LEU A 41 -2.35 15.30 7.49
C LEU A 41 -1.84 13.88 7.72
N ASP A 42 -2.62 12.89 7.32
CA ASP A 42 -2.30 11.48 7.48
C ASP A 42 -1.49 10.95 6.29
N GLU A 43 -0.79 9.83 6.47
CA GLU A 43 -0.08 9.11 5.40
C GLU A 43 0.94 9.97 4.62
N ALA A 44 1.54 10.97 5.28
CA ALA A 44 2.39 11.96 4.61
C ALA A 44 3.64 11.37 3.92
N HIS A 45 4.02 10.14 4.28
CA HIS A 45 5.12 9.40 3.66
C HIS A 45 4.85 8.92 2.23
N GLN A 46 3.59 8.88 1.76
CA GLN A 46 3.30 8.48 0.38
C GLN A 46 3.81 9.52 -0.63
N ARG A 47 4.08 10.75 -0.18
CA ARG A 47 4.68 11.85 -0.96
C ARG A 47 4.04 12.04 -2.34
N ASP A 48 2.72 11.93 -2.40
CA ASP A 48 1.99 12.26 -3.61
C ASP A 48 1.97 13.79 -3.82
N VAL A 49 1.86 14.20 -5.08
CA VAL A 49 1.87 15.62 -5.48
C VAL A 49 0.76 16.42 -4.77
N GLY A 50 -0.40 15.80 -4.53
CA GLY A 50 -1.51 16.46 -3.86
C GLY A 50 -1.16 16.80 -2.41
N THR A 51 -0.57 15.84 -1.69
CA THR A 51 -0.12 16.01 -0.30
C THR A 51 0.97 17.06 -0.18
N ASP A 52 1.94 17.11 -1.09
CA ASP A 52 3.01 18.12 -1.07
C ASP A 52 2.46 19.55 -1.33
N VAL A 53 1.53 19.68 -2.28
CA VAL A 53 0.84 20.96 -2.54
C VAL A 53 0.00 21.35 -1.32
N LEU A 54 -0.73 20.41 -0.73
CA LEU A 54 -1.54 20.65 0.46
C LEU A 54 -0.68 21.10 1.63
N ALA A 55 0.45 20.43 1.90
CA ALA A 55 1.38 20.81 2.97
C ALA A 55 1.89 22.25 2.80
N THR A 56 2.20 22.65 1.56
CA THR A 56 2.61 24.03 1.23
C THR A 56 1.50 25.05 1.53
N LEU A 57 0.25 24.74 1.16
CA LEU A 57 -0.90 25.61 1.44
C LEU A 57 -1.22 25.67 2.94
N LEU A 58 -1.13 24.55 3.65
CA LEU A 58 -1.34 24.49 5.09
C LEU A 58 -0.28 25.31 5.85
N ARG A 59 0.98 25.30 5.41
CA ARG A 59 2.01 26.16 5.97
C ARG A 59 1.64 27.65 5.85
N ARG A 60 1.04 28.06 4.73
CA ARG A 60 0.53 29.44 4.55
C ARG A 60 -0.69 29.71 5.43
N ALA A 61 -1.62 28.75 5.53
CA ALA A 61 -2.80 28.87 6.38
C ALA A 61 -2.44 29.02 7.87
N LEU A 62 -1.44 28.27 8.36
CA LEU A 62 -0.93 28.39 9.73
C LEU A 62 -0.34 29.78 10.03
N ALA A 63 0.37 30.38 9.07
CA ALA A 63 0.91 31.72 9.23
C ALA A 63 -0.21 32.79 9.27
N ALA A 64 -1.29 32.59 8.51
CA ALA A 64 -2.42 33.52 8.46
C ALA A 64 -3.43 33.32 9.62
N ASN A 65 -3.51 32.10 10.17
CA ASN A 65 -4.40 31.74 11.27
C ASN A 65 -3.60 31.11 12.44
N PRO A 66 -3.11 31.93 13.39
CA PRO A 66 -2.33 31.46 14.53
C PRO A 66 -3.09 30.53 15.50
N SER A 67 -4.43 30.47 15.39
CA SER A 67 -5.25 29.57 16.22
C SER A 67 -5.31 28.14 15.67
N LEU A 68 -4.97 27.95 14.40
CA LEU A 68 -5.01 26.66 13.72
C LEU A 68 -3.84 25.78 14.19
N ARG A 69 -4.13 24.51 14.47
CA ARG A 69 -3.13 23.49 14.79
C ARG A 69 -3.01 22.49 13.65
N LEU A 70 -1.79 22.05 13.36
CA LEU A 70 -1.50 21.02 12.36
C LEU A 70 -0.81 19.84 13.03
N ILE A 71 -1.27 18.64 12.72
CA ILE A 71 -0.62 17.38 13.06
C ILE A 71 -0.28 16.69 11.73
N VAL A 72 0.96 16.25 11.57
CA VAL A 72 1.39 15.46 10.42
C VAL A 72 1.70 14.06 10.92
N MET A 73 1.03 13.05 10.35
CA MET A 73 1.19 11.65 10.69
C MET A 73 1.89 10.92 9.55
N SER A 74 2.85 10.07 9.92
CA SER A 74 3.68 9.30 9.00
C SER A 74 4.04 7.96 9.64
N ALA A 75 4.03 6.89 8.85
CA ALA A 75 4.46 5.57 9.28
C ALA A 75 5.97 5.34 9.11
N THR A 76 6.68 6.18 8.36
CA THR A 76 8.10 5.98 8.00
C THR A 76 9.04 7.00 8.67
N LEU A 77 10.34 6.79 8.47
CA LEU A 77 11.45 7.59 9.02
C LEU A 77 11.55 9.03 8.49
N ASP A 78 10.67 9.46 7.58
CA ASP A 78 10.72 10.82 6.99
C ASP A 78 10.17 11.94 7.89
N ALA A 79 9.86 11.64 9.16
CA ALA A 79 9.42 12.64 10.13
C ALA A 79 10.35 13.87 10.27
N PRO A 80 11.70 13.75 10.24
CA PRO A 80 12.59 14.90 10.32
C PRO A 80 12.44 15.88 9.15
N LEU A 81 12.11 15.38 7.95
CA LEU A 81 11.89 16.21 6.77
C LEU A 81 10.66 17.10 6.93
N PHE A 82 9.56 16.51 7.40
CA PHE A 82 8.34 17.28 7.72
C PHE A 82 8.56 18.25 8.87
N ALA A 83 9.27 17.84 9.91
CA ALA A 83 9.63 18.72 11.02
C ALA A 83 10.40 19.95 10.52
N ALA A 84 11.43 19.76 9.70
CA ALA A 84 12.20 20.84 9.09
C ALA A 84 11.33 21.74 8.20
N PHE A 85 10.47 21.15 7.36
CA PHE A 85 9.57 21.90 6.48
C PHE A 85 8.60 22.83 7.24
N PHE A 86 8.10 22.37 8.40
CA PHE A 86 7.21 23.13 9.28
C PHE A 86 7.95 23.92 10.37
N GLY A 87 9.23 24.24 10.16
CA GLY A 87 10.00 25.13 11.03
C GLY A 87 10.56 24.45 12.28
N ASN A 88 11.13 23.26 12.11
CA ASN A 88 11.64 22.38 13.17
C ASN A 88 10.56 22.03 14.21
N ALA A 89 9.38 21.64 13.72
CA ALA A 89 8.27 21.23 14.56
C ALA A 89 8.63 20.04 15.47
N PRO A 90 8.07 19.97 16.70
CA PRO A 90 8.32 18.85 17.61
C PRO A 90 7.85 17.54 16.99
N THR A 91 8.65 16.49 17.13
CA THR A 91 8.34 15.15 16.63
C THR A 91 8.07 14.21 17.79
N VAL A 92 7.00 13.42 17.67
CA VAL A 92 6.64 12.37 18.64
C VAL A 92 6.71 11.02 17.93
N ARG A 93 7.46 10.08 18.50
CA ARG A 93 7.52 8.71 17.99
C ARG A 93 6.62 7.80 18.82
N VAL A 94 5.59 7.25 18.19
CA VAL A 94 4.74 6.23 18.80
C VAL A 94 5.34 4.85 18.47
N PRO A 95 5.67 4.01 19.47
CA PRO A 95 6.18 2.68 19.21
C PRO A 95 5.09 1.81 18.57
N GLY A 96 5.43 1.17 17.45
CA GLY A 96 4.60 0.13 16.86
C GLY A 96 4.85 -1.20 17.55
N PHE A 97 3.81 -2.04 17.63
CA PHE A 97 3.95 -3.43 18.03
C PHE A 97 3.71 -4.31 16.81
N THR A 98 4.67 -5.16 16.49
CA THR A 98 4.53 -6.22 15.51
C THR A 98 4.73 -7.56 16.19
N TYR A 99 4.07 -8.58 15.67
CA TYR A 99 4.39 -9.96 16.01
C TYR A 99 5.54 -10.43 15.11
N PRO A 100 6.39 -11.36 15.56
CA PRO A 100 7.44 -11.90 14.71
C PRO A 100 6.82 -12.51 13.45
N VAL A 101 7.26 -12.04 12.28
CA VAL A 101 6.84 -12.54 10.97
C VAL A 101 7.95 -13.44 10.45
N LYS A 102 7.63 -14.69 10.10
CA LYS A 102 8.56 -15.57 9.40
C LYS A 102 8.49 -15.26 7.91
N GLU A 103 9.64 -14.96 7.33
CA GLU A 103 9.79 -14.67 5.91
C GLU A 103 10.16 -15.96 5.16
N TYR A 104 9.63 -16.09 3.94
CA TYR A 104 9.99 -17.15 3.01
C TYR A 104 10.27 -16.48 1.67
N PHE A 105 11.40 -16.81 1.07
CA PHE A 105 11.76 -16.42 -0.28
C PHE A 105 11.42 -17.54 -1.26
N LEU A 106 11.56 -17.26 -2.55
CA LEU A 106 11.15 -18.21 -3.59
C LEU A 106 11.94 -19.53 -3.50
N GLU A 107 13.22 -19.43 -3.13
CA GLU A 107 14.14 -20.55 -2.92
C GLU A 107 13.73 -21.43 -1.73
N ASP A 108 13.07 -20.86 -0.71
CA ASP A 108 12.57 -21.61 0.44
C ASP A 108 11.33 -22.45 0.06
N LEU A 109 10.50 -21.91 -0.84
CA LEU A 109 9.28 -22.56 -1.31
C LEU A 109 9.54 -23.74 -2.26
N GLU A 110 10.65 -23.72 -2.99
CA GLU A 110 11.09 -24.82 -3.87
C GLU A 110 11.32 -26.13 -3.10
N ASN A 111 11.76 -26.03 -1.84
CA ASN A 111 12.09 -27.20 -1.03
C ASN A 111 10.91 -27.74 -0.20
N GLU A 112 9.98 -26.87 0.21
CA GLU A 112 8.89 -27.26 1.13
C GLU A 112 7.50 -27.38 0.46
N VAL A 113 7.27 -26.73 -0.68
CA VAL A 113 5.89 -26.46 -1.19
C VAL A 113 5.74 -26.79 -2.65
N LEU A 114 6.72 -26.37 -3.44
CA LEU A 114 6.68 -26.37 -4.88
C LEU A 114 7.55 -27.53 -5.36
N HIS A 115 6.98 -28.73 -5.48
CA HIS A 115 7.50 -29.78 -6.39
C HIS A 115 7.42 -29.33 -7.87
N MET A 116 7.65 -28.05 -8.15
CA MET A 116 7.54 -27.41 -9.45
C MET A 116 8.88 -27.40 -10.15
N ARG A 117 8.90 -28.06 -11.30
CA ARG A 117 9.77 -27.68 -12.41
C ARG A 117 9.47 -26.22 -12.74
N TYR A 118 10.47 -25.34 -12.65
CA TYR A 118 10.42 -24.05 -13.31
C TYR A 118 10.24 -24.29 -14.81
N CYS A 119 9.00 -24.20 -15.29
CA CYS A 119 8.77 -23.99 -16.70
C CYS A 119 9.08 -22.53 -16.98
N ASN A 120 10.32 -22.29 -17.42
CA ASN A 120 10.79 -21.03 -18.00
C ASN A 120 9.65 -20.34 -18.75
N GLY A 121 9.34 -19.09 -18.39
CA GLY A 121 8.21 -18.28 -18.87
C GLY A 121 8.08 -18.09 -20.39
N LEU A 122 7.82 -19.18 -21.10
CA LEU A 122 7.33 -19.28 -22.45
C LEU A 122 6.25 -20.36 -22.45
N HIS A 123 5.07 -19.96 -22.86
CA HIS A 123 3.95 -20.80 -23.20
C HIS A 123 4.42 -22.05 -23.98
N LEU A 124 4.36 -23.23 -23.37
CA LEU A 124 4.35 -24.49 -24.09
C LEU A 124 2.96 -25.11 -23.93
N SER A 125 2.06 -24.73 -24.82
CA SER A 125 1.12 -25.72 -25.30
C SER A 125 1.90 -26.73 -26.16
N ALA A 126 1.57 -28.00 -25.94
CA ALA A 126 1.93 -29.19 -26.71
C ALA A 126 3.25 -29.93 -26.36
N CYS A 127 3.01 -31.10 -25.76
CA CYS A 127 3.60 -32.39 -26.09
C CYS A 127 4.92 -32.83 -25.42
N GLU A 128 4.71 -33.90 -24.63
CA GLU A 128 5.46 -35.15 -24.53
C GLU A 128 6.65 -35.24 -23.55
N GLU A 129 6.53 -36.30 -22.74
CA GLU A 129 7.53 -36.88 -21.87
C GLU A 129 8.81 -37.15 -22.66
N GLU A 130 9.96 -36.65 -22.21
CA GLU A 130 11.19 -37.44 -22.07
C GLU A 130 12.18 -36.74 -21.11
N SER A 131 12.70 -37.54 -20.19
CA SER A 131 14.06 -37.54 -19.64
C SER A 131 14.74 -36.21 -19.25
N GLY A 132 14.89 -36.03 -17.93
CA GLY A 132 16.09 -35.41 -17.32
C GLY A 132 16.51 -34.01 -17.81
N GLY A 133 15.72 -32.98 -17.51
CA GLY A 133 16.13 -31.59 -17.74
C GLY A 133 16.80 -30.98 -16.50
N ALA A 134 18.12 -30.75 -16.55
CA ALA A 134 18.82 -29.93 -15.58
C ALA A 134 18.25 -28.50 -15.58
N ILE A 135 18.24 -27.88 -14.40
CA ILE A 135 17.80 -26.50 -14.19
C ILE A 135 18.75 -25.59 -14.96
N ASP A 136 18.25 -24.91 -16.00
CA ASP A 136 19.04 -23.96 -16.76
C ASP A 136 19.10 -22.62 -16.01
N PHE A 137 20.05 -22.53 -15.06
CA PHE A 137 20.31 -21.35 -14.24
C PHE A 137 20.53 -20.06 -15.07
N GLU A 138 20.92 -20.19 -16.34
CA GLU A 138 21.15 -19.07 -17.24
C GLU A 138 19.83 -18.41 -17.67
N ARG A 139 18.76 -19.20 -17.85
CA ARG A 139 17.40 -18.68 -18.12
C ARG A 139 16.74 -18.02 -16.91
N LEU A 140 17.03 -18.48 -15.69
CA LEU A 140 16.57 -17.80 -14.47
C LEU A 140 17.23 -16.41 -14.34
N LYS A 141 18.53 -16.31 -14.64
CA LYS A 141 19.23 -15.01 -14.71
C LYS A 141 18.62 -14.08 -15.76
N LEU A 142 18.34 -14.60 -16.96
CA LEU A 142 17.67 -13.85 -18.03
C LEU A 142 16.25 -13.40 -17.67
N ALA A 143 15.50 -14.17 -16.87
CA ALA A 143 14.20 -13.78 -16.36
C ALA A 143 14.30 -12.74 -15.23
N SER A 144 15.32 -12.86 -14.38
CA SER A 144 15.68 -11.88 -13.34
C SER A 144 16.20 -10.56 -13.90
N GLU A 145 16.76 -10.56 -15.12
CA GLU A 145 17.27 -9.38 -15.82
C GLU A 145 16.18 -8.63 -16.61
N ARG A 146 14.94 -9.15 -16.66
CA ARG A 146 13.82 -8.42 -17.25
C ARG A 146 13.49 -7.21 -16.37
N PRO A 147 13.24 -6.03 -16.95
CA PRO A 147 12.94 -4.82 -16.18
C PRO A 147 11.63 -4.93 -15.39
N ASN A 148 10.73 -5.84 -15.78
CA ASN A 148 9.51 -6.15 -15.05
C ASN A 148 9.40 -7.67 -14.81
N PRO A 149 9.30 -8.12 -13.54
CA PRO A 149 9.02 -9.51 -13.24
C PRO A 149 7.62 -9.87 -13.78
N VAL A 150 7.55 -10.94 -14.57
CA VAL A 150 6.27 -11.49 -15.04
C VAL A 150 5.70 -12.36 -13.92
N ILE A 151 4.49 -12.05 -13.47
CA ILE A 151 3.85 -12.81 -12.40
C ILE A 151 3.15 -14.03 -12.99
N ASP A 152 3.59 -15.21 -12.55
CA ASP A 152 2.90 -16.47 -12.83
C ASP A 152 1.70 -16.61 -11.88
N CYS A 153 0.50 -16.34 -12.41
CA CYS A 153 -0.75 -16.41 -11.66
C CYS A 153 -1.07 -17.83 -11.17
N GLU A 154 -0.62 -18.88 -11.87
CA GLU A 154 -0.80 -20.28 -11.42
C GLU A 154 0.10 -20.60 -10.25
N GLN A 155 1.35 -20.13 -10.29
CA GLN A 155 2.29 -20.27 -9.18
C GLN A 155 1.76 -19.54 -7.94
N VAL A 156 1.27 -18.31 -8.08
CA VAL A 156 0.66 -17.55 -6.97
C VAL A 156 -0.52 -18.32 -6.38
N ALA A 157 -1.45 -18.80 -7.21
CA ALA A 157 -2.61 -19.55 -6.73
C ALA A 157 -2.22 -20.83 -5.97
N ARG A 158 -1.14 -21.49 -6.39
CA ARG A 158 -0.60 -22.68 -5.72
C ARG A 158 -0.01 -22.36 -4.35
N VAL A 159 0.75 -21.27 -4.24
CA VAL A 159 1.28 -20.79 -2.97
C VAL A 159 0.14 -20.44 -2.02
N VAL A 160 -0.89 -19.73 -2.51
CA VAL A 160 -2.09 -19.40 -1.71
C VAL A 160 -2.76 -20.65 -1.15
N ARG A 161 -2.96 -21.68 -1.98
CA ARG A 161 -3.55 -22.96 -1.53
C ARG A 161 -2.70 -23.64 -0.46
N TRP A 162 -1.38 -23.65 -0.65
CA TRP A 162 -0.47 -24.22 0.34
C TRP A 162 -0.49 -23.46 1.67
N VAL A 163 -0.51 -22.12 1.63
CA VAL A 163 -0.63 -21.31 2.86
C VAL A 163 -1.95 -21.60 3.55
N ASP A 164 -3.04 -21.68 2.79
CA ASP A 164 -4.38 -21.94 3.33
C ASP A 164 -4.50 -23.33 3.97
N SER A 165 -3.83 -24.34 3.41
CA SER A 165 -3.78 -25.70 3.99
C SER A 165 -2.83 -25.84 5.18
N SER A 166 -1.80 -25.00 5.27
CA SER A 166 -0.72 -25.13 6.26
C SER A 166 -0.87 -24.18 7.46
N ARG A 167 -1.77 -23.21 7.37
CA ARG A 167 -1.98 -22.19 8.42
C ARG A 167 -2.83 -22.71 9.60
N PRO A 168 -2.70 -22.08 10.79
CA PRO A 168 -3.63 -22.30 11.89
C PRO A 168 -5.06 -21.87 11.52
N PRO A 169 -6.09 -22.49 12.11
CA PRO A 169 -7.48 -22.11 11.88
C PRO A 169 -7.74 -20.66 12.29
N GLY A 170 -8.48 -19.92 11.45
CA GLY A 170 -8.90 -18.53 11.73
C GLY A 170 -7.96 -17.44 11.20
N GLY A 171 -6.90 -17.78 10.46
CA GLY A 171 -6.09 -16.78 9.76
C GLY A 171 -6.79 -16.17 8.54
N ALA A 172 -6.19 -15.16 7.91
CA ALA A 172 -6.55 -14.67 6.58
C ALA A 172 -5.28 -14.66 5.70
N VAL A 173 -5.45 -14.82 4.38
CA VAL A 173 -4.36 -14.70 3.40
C VAL A 173 -4.53 -13.40 2.63
N LEU A 174 -3.53 -12.51 2.71
CA LEU A 174 -3.47 -11.27 1.95
C LEU A 174 -2.43 -11.44 0.83
N VAL A 175 -2.85 -11.24 -0.43
CA VAL A 175 -1.99 -11.37 -1.60
C VAL A 175 -1.84 -10.01 -2.27
N PHE A 176 -0.60 -9.55 -2.43
CA PHE A 176 -0.29 -8.31 -3.15
C PHE A 176 -0.01 -8.63 -4.63
N LEU A 177 -0.80 -8.04 -5.52
CA LEU A 177 -0.69 -8.20 -6.97
C LEU A 177 -0.60 -6.81 -7.64
N PRO A 178 0.09 -6.68 -8.78
CA PRO A 178 0.44 -5.39 -9.39
C PRO A 178 -0.76 -4.69 -10.01
N GLY A 179 -1.80 -5.45 -10.39
CA GLY A 179 -2.93 -4.89 -11.13
C GLY A 179 -4.17 -5.78 -11.19
N TRP A 180 -5.22 -5.21 -11.78
CA TRP A 180 -6.54 -5.82 -11.91
C TRP A 180 -6.56 -7.09 -12.75
N ALA A 181 -5.67 -7.17 -13.77
CA ALA A 181 -5.60 -8.33 -14.64
C ALA A 181 -5.16 -9.57 -13.87
N GLU A 182 -4.07 -9.44 -13.09
CA GLU A 182 -3.51 -10.50 -12.25
C GLU A 182 -4.48 -10.86 -11.11
N ILE A 183 -5.10 -9.86 -10.46
CA ILE A 183 -6.11 -10.09 -9.42
C ILE A 183 -7.23 -10.99 -9.94
N LYS A 184 -7.80 -10.66 -11.11
CA LYS A 184 -8.86 -11.47 -11.70
C LYS A 184 -8.39 -12.85 -12.13
N ALA A 185 -7.17 -12.95 -12.68
CA ALA A 185 -6.61 -14.23 -13.10
C ALA A 185 -6.45 -15.18 -11.91
N VAL A 186 -5.79 -14.72 -10.83
CA VAL A 186 -5.60 -15.50 -9.61
C VAL A 186 -6.94 -15.84 -8.95
N ALA A 187 -7.86 -14.87 -8.82
CA ALA A 187 -9.18 -15.12 -8.25
C ALA A 187 -9.95 -16.20 -9.04
N SER A 188 -9.95 -16.12 -10.37
CA SER A 188 -10.62 -17.12 -11.21
C SER A 188 -9.99 -18.52 -11.07
N ILE A 189 -8.67 -18.62 -10.92
CA ILE A 189 -7.98 -19.90 -10.69
C ILE A 189 -8.39 -20.49 -9.33
N LEU A 190 -8.49 -19.66 -8.29
CA LEU A 190 -8.89 -20.10 -6.95
C LEU A 190 -10.38 -20.50 -6.89
N GLU A 191 -11.27 -19.80 -7.58
CA GLU A 191 -12.71 -20.11 -7.62
C GLU A 191 -13.02 -21.43 -8.36
N LYS A 192 -12.29 -21.75 -9.44
CA LYS A 192 -12.49 -22.98 -10.23
C LYS A 192 -12.11 -24.26 -9.48
N SER A 193 -11.37 -24.15 -8.38
CA SER A 193 -11.02 -25.29 -7.52
C SER A 193 -10.91 -24.76 -6.09
N PRO A 194 -12.04 -24.73 -5.35
CA PRO A 194 -12.09 -24.11 -4.03
C PRO A 194 -11.13 -24.82 -3.07
N VAL A 195 -10.52 -24.03 -2.20
CA VAL A 195 -9.64 -24.51 -1.12
C VAL A 195 -10.54 -25.12 -0.03
N SER A 196 -10.10 -26.26 0.53
CA SER A 196 -10.89 -27.14 1.41
C SER A 196 -11.02 -26.60 2.83
#